data_AF-A0A929H0Y8-F1
#
_entry.id   AF-A0A929H0Y8-F1
#
_cell.length_a   1.000
_cell.length_b   1.000
_cell.length_c   1.000
_cell.angle_alpha   90.00
_cell.angle_beta   90.00
_cell.angle_gamma   90.00
#
_symmetry.space_group_name_H-M   'P 1'
#
loop_
_entity.id
_entity.type
_entity.pdbx_description
1 polymer ?
#
loop_
_entity_poly.entity_id
_entity_poly.type
_entity_poly.pdbx_seq_one_letter_code
_entity_poly.pdbx_strand_id
1 'polypeptide(L)'
;MQTAPASVTRLIEELAELPGIGRKTAARLTYFLLRNQSDLAGRLAEALRELREHTRFCSICYNITEGDPCPICADPGRDHTTICVVEEPLDALAIEQAGAYEGVYHV
;
A
#
# COMPACT_ATOMS: atom_id res chain seq x y z
N MET A 1 24.16 27.21 -1.44
CA MET A 1 23.51 26.75 -0.19
C MET A 1 22.01 26.75 -0.45
N GLN A 2 21.35 25.59 -0.40
CA GLN A 2 19.90 25.51 -0.68
C GLN A 2 19.11 26.16 0.47
N THR A 3 18.27 27.13 0.11
CA THR A 3 17.56 28.05 1.01
C THR A 3 16.11 27.59 1.27
N ALA A 4 15.88 26.29 1.47
CA ALA A 4 14.56 25.76 1.79
C ALA A 4 14.43 25.49 3.30
N PRO A 5 13.26 25.72 3.93
CA PRO A 5 13.03 25.33 5.32
C PRO A 5 13.31 23.84 5.54
N ALA A 6 13.80 23.48 6.73
CA ALA A 6 14.18 22.09 7.04
C ALA A 6 13.04 21.08 6.82
N SER A 7 11.80 21.46 7.14
CA SER A 7 10.61 20.63 6.91
C SER A 7 10.34 20.36 5.42
N VAL A 8 10.63 21.33 4.55
CA VAL A 8 10.49 21.18 3.09
C VAL A 8 11.54 20.24 2.56
N THR A 9 12.80 20.43 2.94
CA THR A 9 13.89 19.55 2.53
C THR A 9 13.63 18.11 2.93
N ARG A 10 13.20 17.89 4.19
CA ARG A 10 12.87 16.57 4.70
C ARG A 10 11.80 15.87 3.84
N LEU A 11 10.67 16.53 3.56
CA LEU A 11 9.61 15.90 2.76
C LEU A 11 10.06 15.59 1.33
N ILE A 12 10.94 16.42 0.74
CA ILE A 12 11.51 16.15 -0.58
C ILE A 12 12.38 14.90 -0.57
N GLU A 13 13.17 14.70 0.48
CA GLU A 13 14.02 13.52 0.64
C GLU A 13 13.17 12.26 0.80
N GLU A 14 12.21 12.25 1.73
CA GLU A 14 11.31 11.10 1.98
C GLU A 14 10.52 10.72 0.71
N LEU A 15 9.97 11.71 -0.01
CA LEU A 15 9.25 11.44 -1.26
C LEU A 15 10.16 10.94 -2.39
N ALA A 16 11.45 11.27 -2.36
CA ALA A 16 12.40 10.84 -3.38
C ALA A 16 12.90 9.40 -3.18
N GLU A 17 12.62 8.78 -2.04
CA GLU A 17 12.88 7.35 -1.80
C GLU A 17 11.82 6.45 -2.44
N LEU A 18 10.66 7.00 -2.81
CA LEU A 18 9.59 6.23 -3.43
C LEU A 18 9.96 5.80 -4.86
N PRO A 19 9.63 4.56 -5.27
CA PRO A 19 9.92 4.07 -6.61
C PRO A 19 9.24 4.96 -7.67
N GLY A 20 10.04 5.40 -8.65
CA GLY A 20 9.56 6.27 -9.73
C GLY A 20 9.50 7.77 -9.41
N ILE A 21 9.87 8.21 -8.20
CA ILE A 21 9.87 9.63 -7.81
C ILE A 21 11.31 10.15 -7.63
N GLY A 22 11.81 10.88 -8.63
CA GLY A 22 13.09 11.60 -8.49
C GLY A 22 12.98 12.91 -7.71
N ARG A 23 14.11 13.44 -7.22
CA ARG A 23 14.17 14.70 -6.43
C ARG A 23 13.40 15.88 -7.04
N LYS A 24 13.43 16.04 -8.37
CA LYS A 24 12.68 17.11 -9.07
C LYS A 24 11.16 16.94 -8.91
N THR A 25 10.67 15.71 -9.01
CA THR A 25 9.25 15.40 -8.83
C THR A 25 8.85 15.52 -7.36
N ALA A 26 9.68 15.03 -6.43
CA ALA A 26 9.47 15.16 -4.99
C ALA A 26 9.35 16.63 -4.55
N ALA A 27 10.23 17.51 -5.06
CA ALA A 27 10.13 18.95 -4.85
C ALA A 27 8.79 19.52 -5.35
N ARG A 28 8.37 19.15 -6.56
CA ARG A 28 7.09 19.60 -7.12
C ARG A 28 5.90 19.15 -6.25
N LEU A 29 5.90 17.92 -5.77
CA LEU A 29 4.85 17.38 -4.89
C LEU A 29 4.84 18.10 -3.53
N THR A 30 6.01 18.33 -2.93
CA THR A 30 6.13 19.05 -1.66
C THR A 30 5.55 20.47 -1.74
N TYR A 31 5.93 21.23 -2.77
CA TYR A 31 5.39 22.58 -2.96
C TYR A 31 3.91 22.58 -3.37
N PHE A 32 3.42 21.53 -4.03
CA PHE A 32 1.99 21.35 -4.27
C PHE A 32 1.22 21.18 -2.96
N LEU A 33 1.70 20.31 -2.05
CA LEU A 33 1.08 20.09 -0.73
C LEU A 33 1.06 21.37 0.12
N LEU A 34 2.14 22.16 0.10
CA LEU A 34 2.20 23.45 0.82
C LEU A 34 1.19 24.50 0.33
N ARG A 35 0.89 24.51 -0.97
CA ARG A 35 -0.02 25.49 -1.59
C ARG A 35 -1.47 25.03 -1.59
N ASN A 36 -1.70 23.74 -1.30
CA ASN A 36 -3.01 23.16 -1.32
C ASN A 36 -3.85 23.73 -0.16
N GLN A 37 -5.06 24.20 -0.46
CA GLN A 37 -5.97 24.76 0.55
C GLN A 37 -6.73 23.68 1.34
N SER A 38 -6.75 22.44 0.84
CA SER A 38 -7.30 21.29 1.56
C SER A 38 -6.23 20.68 2.48
N ASP A 39 -6.66 19.99 3.53
CA ASP A 39 -5.77 19.20 4.39
C ASP A 39 -5.38 17.87 3.73
N LEU A 40 -4.84 17.94 2.51
CA LEU A 40 -4.33 16.77 1.80
C LEU A 40 -3.09 16.21 2.51
N ALA A 41 -2.23 17.07 3.04
CA ALA A 41 -1.02 16.65 3.75
C ALA A 41 -1.35 15.87 5.03
N GLY A 42 -2.31 16.34 5.84
CA GLY A 42 -2.76 15.62 7.03
C GLY A 42 -3.39 14.27 6.70
N ARG A 43 -4.29 14.24 5.71
CA ARG A 43 -4.92 12.97 5.26
C ARG A 43 -3.93 11.95 4.70
N LEU A 44 -2.91 12.40 3.95
CA LEU A 44 -1.84 11.51 3.47
C LEU A 44 -1.00 10.97 4.62
N ALA A 45 -0.66 11.81 5.59
CA ALA A 45 0.09 11.37 6.78
C ALA A 45 -0.69 10.31 7.56
N GLU A 46 -2.01 10.50 7.71
CA GLU A 46 -2.87 9.54 8.41
C GLU A 46 -3.00 8.23 7.64
N ALA A 47 -3.24 8.28 6.32
CA ALA A 47 -3.32 7.07 5.50
C ALA A 47 -2.02 6.24 5.53
N LEU A 48 -0.85 6.90 5.54
CA LEU A 48 0.45 6.23 5.68
C LEU A 48 0.61 5.57 7.07
N ARG A 49 0.11 6.23 8.12
CA ARG A 49 0.13 5.72 9.49
C ARG A 49 -0.76 4.48 9.62
N GLU A 50 -2.00 4.56 9.15
CA GLU A 50 -2.96 3.44 9.16
C GLU A 50 -2.45 2.25 8.36
N LEU A 51 -1.87 2.48 7.17
CA LEU A 51 -1.25 1.43 6.36
C LEU A 51 -0.20 0.67 7.17
N ARG A 52 0.65 1.37 7.93
CA ARG A 52 1.70 0.73 8.73
C ARG A 52 1.16 -0.01 9.95
N GLU A 53 0.10 0.50 10.57
CA GLU A 53 -0.43 -0.03 11.83
C GLU A 53 -1.39 -1.21 11.65
N HIS A 54 -2.25 -1.16 10.62
CA HIS A 54 -3.32 -2.15 10.44
C HIS A 54 -2.96 -3.27 9.47
N THR A 55 -1.98 -3.05 8.60
CA THR A 55 -1.58 -4.03 7.59
C THR A 55 -0.68 -5.11 8.17
N ARG A 56 -1.05 -6.37 7.96
CA ARG A 56 -0.28 -7.57 8.34
C ARG A 56 -0.36 -8.63 7.27
N PHE A 57 0.44 -9.69 7.44
CA PHE A 57 0.35 -10.89 6.61
C PHE A 57 -0.60 -11.90 7.25
N CYS A 58 -1.43 -12.53 6.44
CA CYS A 58 -2.29 -13.62 6.87
C CYS A 58 -1.45 -14.81 7.37
N SER A 59 -1.84 -15.41 8.48
CA SER A 59 -1.17 -16.59 9.05
C SER A 59 -1.26 -17.87 8.19
N ILE A 60 -2.11 -17.88 7.16
CA ILE A 60 -2.36 -19.05 6.29
C ILE A 60 -1.73 -18.86 4.91
N CYS A 61 -2.14 -17.80 4.19
CA CYS A 61 -1.76 -17.60 2.80
C CYS A 61 -0.67 -16.55 2.58
N TYR A 62 -0.21 -15.87 3.65
CA TYR A 62 0.75 -14.77 3.60
C TYR A 62 0.34 -13.56 2.74
N ASN A 63 -0.91 -13.49 2.26
CA ASN A 63 -1.44 -12.30 1.62
C ASN A 63 -1.56 -11.13 2.62
N ILE A 64 -1.54 -9.90 2.09
CA ILE A 64 -1.78 -8.68 2.86
C ILE A 64 -3.24 -8.63 3.34
N THR A 65 -3.43 -8.33 4.62
CA THR A 65 -4.76 -8.23 5.23
C THR A 65 -4.74 -7.39 6.51
N GLU A 66 -5.91 -6.96 6.96
CA GLU A 66 -6.11 -6.36 8.29
C GLU A 66 -6.67 -7.38 9.30
N GLY A 67 -7.28 -8.48 8.84
CA GLY A 67 -7.87 -9.54 9.67
C GLY A 67 -7.10 -10.85 9.52
N ASP A 68 -6.90 -11.58 10.61
CA ASP A 68 -6.18 -12.86 10.58
C ASP A 68 -7.10 -14.00 11.09
N PRO A 69 -7.44 -15.01 10.26
CA PRO A 69 -7.06 -15.16 8.83
C PRO A 69 -7.76 -14.14 7.90
N CYS A 70 -7.21 -13.96 6.69
CA CYS A 70 -7.77 -13.01 5.73
C CYS A 70 -9.18 -13.45 5.27
N PRO A 71 -10.00 -12.55 4.70
CA PRO A 71 -11.37 -12.87 4.30
C PRO A 71 -11.49 -14.05 3.34
N ILE A 72 -10.53 -14.26 2.43
CA ILE A 72 -10.52 -15.39 1.49
C ILE A 72 -10.28 -16.71 2.24
N CYS A 73 -9.30 -16.75 3.15
CA CYS A 73 -9.02 -17.96 3.92
C CYS A 73 -10.12 -18.30 4.93
N ALA A 74 -10.80 -17.27 5.45
CA ALA A 74 -11.91 -17.43 6.41
C ALA A 74 -13.24 -17.83 5.74
N ASP A 75 -13.37 -17.69 4.42
CA ASP A 75 -14.61 -17.95 3.69
C ASP A 75 -14.84 -19.47 3.50
N PRO A 76 -15.88 -20.06 4.12
CA PRO A 76 -16.18 -21.48 3.97
C PRO A 76 -16.75 -21.83 2.59
N GLY A 77 -17.11 -20.84 1.75
CA GLY A 77 -17.54 -21.04 0.38
C GLY A 77 -16.41 -21.29 -0.62
N ARG A 78 -15.14 -21.11 -0.20
CA ARG A 78 -13.96 -21.33 -1.04
C ARG A 78 -13.52 -22.78 -1.03
N ASP A 79 -12.90 -23.22 -2.12
CA ASP A 79 -12.25 -24.52 -2.21
C ASP A 79 -10.83 -24.48 -1.61
N HIS A 80 -10.70 -24.90 -0.35
CA HIS A 80 -9.39 -25.01 0.32
C HIS A 80 -8.53 -26.18 -0.17
N THR A 81 -9.01 -27.02 -1.10
CA THR A 81 -8.19 -28.11 -1.69
C THR A 81 -7.36 -27.66 -2.88
N THR A 82 -7.68 -26.49 -3.45
CA THR A 82 -6.98 -25.90 -4.59
C THR A 82 -6.31 -24.60 -4.18
N ILE A 83 -4.99 -24.52 -4.37
CA ILE A 83 -4.17 -23.35 -4.01
C ILE A 83 -3.56 -22.72 -5.26
N CYS A 84 -3.79 -21.41 -5.46
CA CYS A 84 -3.13 -20.60 -6.46
C CYS A 84 -1.91 -19.91 -5.84
N VAL A 85 -0.72 -20.33 -6.25
CA VAL A 85 0.54 -19.72 -5.81
C VAL A 85 0.84 -18.52 -6.71
N VAL A 86 1.09 -17.37 -6.10
CA VAL A 86 1.45 -16.12 -6.78
C VAL A 86 2.73 -15.54 -6.19
N GLU A 87 3.35 -14.58 -6.88
CA GLU A 87 4.61 -13.97 -6.43
C GLU A 87 4.36 -12.77 -5.51
N GLU A 88 3.35 -11.94 -5.82
CA GLU A 88 3.05 -10.74 -5.05
C GLU A 88 1.55 -10.63 -4.67
N PRO A 89 1.19 -9.91 -3.59
CA PRO A 89 -0.20 -9.66 -3.21
C PRO A 89 -1.06 -9.05 -4.33
N LEU A 90 -0.43 -8.28 -5.23
CA LEU A 90 -1.10 -7.66 -6.37
C LEU A 90 -1.54 -8.67 -7.43
N ASP A 91 -0.82 -9.79 -7.57
CA ASP A 91 -1.20 -10.87 -8.48
C ASP A 91 -2.48 -11.57 -7.98
N ALA A 92 -2.54 -11.87 -6.68
CA ALA A 92 -3.75 -12.42 -6.07
C ALA A 92 -4.95 -11.48 -6.24
N LEU A 93 -4.75 -10.17 -6.07
CA LEU A 93 -5.80 -9.17 -6.29
C LEU A 93 -6.30 -9.16 -7.74
N ALA A 94 -5.39 -9.28 -8.72
CA ALA A 94 -5.76 -9.31 -10.14
C ALA A 94 -6.61 -10.54 -10.49
N ILE A 95 -6.26 -11.71 -9.96
CA ILE A 95 -7.03 -12.95 -10.16
C ILE A 95 -8.41 -12.83 -9.49
N GLU A 96 -8.45 -12.31 -8.26
CA GLU A 96 -9.69 -12.14 -7.52
C GLU A 96 -10.67 -11.18 -8.24
N GLN A 97 -10.16 -10.07 -8.80
CA GLN A 97 -10.97 -9.13 -9.57
C GLN A 97 -11.52 -9.72 -10.88
N ALA A 98 -10.87 -10.74 -11.45
CA ALA A 98 -11.40 -11.45 -12.61
C ALA A 98 -12.63 -12.31 -12.25
N GLY A 99 -12.83 -12.65 -10.97
CA GLY A 99 -14.02 -13.33 -10.46
C GLY A 99 -14.20 -14.78 -10.95
N ALA A 100 -13.15 -15.40 -11.48
CA ALA A 100 -13.19 -16.73 -12.09
C ALA A 100 -12.51 -17.83 -11.24
N TYR A 101 -11.96 -17.47 -10.08
CA TYR A 101 -11.22 -18.39 -9.22
C TYR A 101 -11.90 -18.57 -7.86
N GLU A 102 -12.21 -19.82 -7.52
CA GLU A 102 -12.97 -20.17 -6.30
C GLU A 102 -12.09 -20.81 -5.21
N GLY A 103 -10.80 -21.04 -5.49
CA GLY A 103 -9.86 -21.60 -4.53
C GLY A 103 -9.26 -20.55 -3.58
N VAL A 104 -8.19 -20.93 -2.89
CA VAL A 104 -7.42 -20.04 -1.99
C VAL A 104 -6.04 -19.74 -2.56
N TYR A 105 -5.34 -18.76 -1.99
CA TYR A 105 -4.04 -18.33 -2.47
C TYR A 105 -2.90 -18.75 -1.54
N HIS A 106 -1.68 -18.71 -2.08
CA HIS A 106 -0.45 -18.59 -1.31
C HIS A 106 0.41 -17.54 -2.01
N VAL A 107 0.86 -16.56 -1.23
CA VAL A 107 1.68 -15.43 -1.70
C VAL A 107 3.08 -15.58 -1.12
#